data_AF-A0A2V3HXT1-F1
#
_entry.id   AF-A0A2V3HXT1-F1
#
_cell.length_a   1.000
_cell.length_b   1.000
_cell.length_c   1.000
_cell.angle_alpha   90.00
_cell.angle_beta   90.00
_cell.angle_gamma   90.00
#
_symmetry.space_group_name_H-M   'P 1'
#
loop_
_entity.id
_entity.type
_entity.pdbx_description
1 polymer ?
#
loop_
_entity_poly.entity_id
_entity_poly.type
_entity_poly.pdbx_seq_one_letter_code
_entity_poly.pdbx_strand_id
1 'polypeptide(L)'
;MDLVRIIGENRSERLVILGDKELAPRLGESLPPHLKDRLVGVQSVHQPRELGEMLELALPHFLRAEVREDVDLLSRLKEGVMRGGPATIGEEEVRAMFEQGRVETLILHPRDGDVARAEMHNQLVLIAQDYRTEVAFVDEPGVLDETDGVGALLRW
;
A
#
# COMPACT_ATOMS: atom_id res chain seq x y z
N MET A 1 -16.41 -1.16 -13.08
CA MET A 1 -15.72 -1.70 -11.89
C MET A 1 -15.28 -0.50 -11.09
N ASP A 2 -15.67 -0.39 -9.82
CA ASP A 2 -15.39 0.79 -9.00
C ASP A 2 -13.97 0.74 -8.41
N LEU A 3 -13.18 1.79 -8.65
CA LEU A 3 -11.82 1.96 -8.12
C LEU A 3 -11.78 1.77 -6.59
N VAL A 4 -12.80 2.26 -5.87
CA VAL A 4 -12.98 2.09 -4.41
C VAL A 4 -12.97 0.62 -3.99
N ARG A 5 -13.56 -0.26 -4.80
CA ARG A 5 -13.60 -1.71 -4.50
C ARG A 5 -12.24 -2.36 -4.72
N ILE A 6 -11.52 -1.94 -5.76
CA ILE A 6 -10.16 -2.43 -6.06
C ILE A 6 -9.16 -1.94 -5.00
N ILE A 7 -9.28 -0.69 -4.55
CA ILE A 7 -8.49 -0.12 -3.45
C ILE A 7 -8.66 -0.97 -2.18
N GLY A 8 -9.89 -1.40 -1.90
CA GLY A 8 -10.18 -2.28 -0.75
C GLY A 8 -9.64 -3.72 -0.90
N GLU A 9 -9.57 -4.26 -2.12
CA GLU A 9 -9.16 -5.65 -2.37
C GLU A 9 -7.63 -5.84 -2.46
N ASN A 10 -6.85 -4.78 -2.77
CA ASN A 10 -5.38 -4.84 -2.92
C ASN A 10 -4.56 -4.28 -1.73
N ARG A 11 -5.20 -3.78 -0.67
CA ARG A 11 -4.46 -3.31 0.52
C ARG A 11 -3.92 -4.51 1.31
N SER A 12 -2.61 -4.52 1.54
CA SER A 12 -1.85 -5.54 2.26
C SER A 12 -2.56 -6.02 3.53
N GLU A 13 -2.62 -7.33 3.76
CA GLU A 13 -3.29 -7.86 4.94
C GLU A 13 -2.46 -7.59 6.22
N ARG A 14 -2.91 -6.69 7.09
CA ARG A 14 -2.23 -6.30 8.35
C ARG A 14 -2.80 -7.01 9.58
N LEU A 15 -1.96 -7.32 10.55
CA LEU A 15 -2.32 -8.00 11.80
C LEU A 15 -2.04 -7.11 13.01
N VAL A 16 -3.01 -6.99 13.92
CA VAL A 16 -2.83 -6.37 15.24
C VAL A 16 -3.20 -7.39 16.30
N ILE A 17 -2.34 -7.56 17.30
CA ILE A 17 -2.61 -8.43 18.46
C ILE A 17 -3.03 -7.57 19.64
N LEU A 18 -4.24 -7.83 20.16
CA LEU A 18 -4.73 -7.27 21.40
C LEU A 18 -4.91 -8.39 22.42
N GLY A 19 -4.30 -8.25 23.59
CA GLY A 19 -4.43 -9.23 24.66
C GLY A 19 -3.87 -8.71 25.97
N ASP A 20 -3.77 -9.53 27.01
CA ASP A 20 -3.15 -9.08 28.25
C ASP A 20 -1.63 -8.81 28.09
N LYS A 21 -1.06 -8.15 29.08
CA LYS A 21 0.35 -7.71 29.08
C LYS A 21 1.37 -8.84 29.02
N GLU A 22 0.98 -10.08 29.29
CA GLU A 22 1.88 -11.23 29.29
C GLU A 22 1.69 -12.09 28.03
N LEU A 23 0.45 -12.35 27.61
CA LEU A 23 0.19 -13.22 26.46
C LEU A 23 0.37 -12.51 25.12
N ALA A 24 -0.04 -11.24 24.99
CA ALA A 24 0.02 -10.55 23.69
C ALA A 24 1.45 -10.43 23.12
N PRO A 25 2.47 -10.01 23.90
CA PRO A 25 3.85 -9.97 23.41
C PRO A 25 4.39 -11.36 23.06
N ARG A 26 4.11 -12.37 23.89
CA ARG A 26 4.54 -13.76 23.66
C ARG A 26 3.95 -14.33 22.38
N LEU A 27 2.67 -14.06 22.12
CA LEU A 27 2.02 -14.49 20.89
C LEU A 27 2.68 -13.84 19.67
N GLY A 28 2.92 -12.52 19.72
CA GLY A 28 3.61 -11.80 18.65
C GLY A 28 5.01 -12.33 18.35
N GLU A 29 5.78 -12.69 19.37
CA GLU A 29 7.11 -13.28 19.21
C GLU A 29 7.09 -14.70 18.64
N SER A 30 6.05 -15.46 18.96
CA SER A 30 5.86 -16.85 18.52
C SER A 30 5.30 -17.00 17.10
N LEU A 31 4.92 -15.91 16.44
CA LEU A 31 4.32 -15.97 15.10
C LEU A 31 5.30 -16.56 14.07
N PRO A 32 4.80 -17.40 13.15
CA PRO A 32 5.60 -17.84 12.01
C PRO A 32 5.96 -16.65 11.11
N PRO A 33 7.07 -16.72 10.36
CA PRO A 33 7.61 -15.57 9.60
C PRO A 33 6.57 -14.84 8.74
N HIS A 34 5.77 -15.59 7.98
CA HIS A 34 4.74 -15.03 7.08
C HIS A 34 3.64 -14.21 7.80
N LEU A 35 3.38 -14.46 9.09
CA LEU A 35 2.46 -13.64 9.90
C LEU A 35 3.18 -12.52 10.63
N LYS A 36 4.45 -12.74 10.99
CA LYS A 36 5.28 -11.74 11.65
C LYS A 36 5.56 -10.55 10.74
N ASP A 37 5.77 -10.80 9.45
CA ASP A 37 5.95 -9.77 8.42
C ASP A 37 4.70 -8.87 8.28
N ARG A 38 3.53 -9.37 8.69
CA ARG A 38 2.24 -8.68 8.66
C ARG A 38 1.83 -8.05 10.00
N LEU A 39 2.58 -8.31 11.07
CA LEU A 39 2.27 -7.84 12.42
C LEU A 39 2.61 -6.35 12.54
N VAL A 40 1.59 -5.49 12.55
CA VAL A 40 1.74 -4.03 12.60
C VAL A 40 1.60 -3.44 14.00
N GLY A 41 1.12 -4.23 14.97
CA GLY A 41 1.00 -3.79 16.34
C GLY A 41 0.71 -4.91 17.33
N VAL A 42 1.24 -4.76 18.53
CA VAL A 42 0.89 -5.58 19.70
C VAL A 42 0.55 -4.62 20.83
N GLN A 43 -0.66 -4.74 21.38
CA GLN A 43 -1.10 -3.87 22.47
C GLN A 43 -1.73 -4.67 23.60
N SER A 44 -1.32 -4.31 24.81
CA SER A 44 -1.90 -4.83 26.03
C SER A 44 -3.23 -4.13 26.32
N VAL A 45 -4.30 -4.90 26.49
CA VAL A 45 -5.65 -4.41 26.79
C VAL A 45 -6.19 -5.12 28.03
N HIS A 46 -6.93 -4.40 28.87
CA HIS A 46 -7.56 -4.95 30.06
C HIS A 46 -9.03 -5.20 29.75
N GLN A 47 -9.42 -6.47 29.57
CA GLN A 47 -10.80 -6.94 29.44
C GLN A 47 -11.71 -6.03 28.58
N PRO A 48 -11.47 -5.93 27.26
CA PRO A 48 -12.43 -5.28 26.37
C PRO A 48 -13.77 -6.01 26.48
N ARG A 49 -14.85 -5.25 26.67
CA ARG A 49 -16.19 -5.83 26.86
C ARG A 49 -16.92 -6.00 25.54
N GLU A 50 -16.54 -5.19 24.55
CA GLU A 50 -17.18 -5.12 23.25
C GLU A 50 -16.16 -5.10 22.12
N LEU A 51 -16.55 -5.64 20.96
CA LEU A 51 -15.70 -5.62 19.76
C LEU A 51 -15.38 -4.19 19.31
N GLY A 52 -16.29 -3.24 19.50
CA GLY A 52 -16.08 -1.82 19.16
C GLY A 52 -14.85 -1.24 19.88
N GLU A 53 -14.73 -1.49 21.18
CA GLU A 53 -13.57 -1.06 21.98
C GLU A 53 -12.27 -1.67 21.47
N MET A 54 -12.30 -2.94 21.05
CA MET A 54 -11.12 -3.61 20.46
C MET A 54 -10.72 -2.96 19.13
N LEU A 55 -11.69 -2.61 18.28
CA LEU A 55 -11.43 -1.95 17.00
C LEU A 55 -10.84 -0.56 17.20
N GLU A 56 -11.36 0.23 18.14
CA GLU A 56 -10.82 1.56 18.47
C GLU A 56 -9.36 1.49 18.94
N LEU A 57 -8.98 0.43 19.65
CA LEU A 57 -7.61 0.22 20.10
C LEU A 57 -6.68 -0.28 18.97
N ALA A 58 -7.21 -1.09 18.04
CA ALA A 58 -6.43 -1.62 16.92
C ALA A 58 -6.21 -0.58 15.81
N LEU A 59 -7.24 0.23 15.51
CA LEU A 59 -7.27 1.12 14.35
C LEU A 59 -6.06 2.08 14.28
N PRO A 60 -5.59 2.71 15.36
CA PRO A 60 -4.42 3.58 15.30
C PRO A 60 -3.12 2.86 14.91
N HIS A 61 -2.97 1.55 15.19
CA HIS A 61 -1.81 0.78 14.72
C HIS A 61 -1.91 0.51 13.23
N PHE A 62 -3.10 0.15 12.76
CA PHE A 62 -3.36 -0.06 11.34
C PHE A 62 -3.08 1.19 10.51
N LEU A 63 -3.66 2.33 10.90
CA LEU A 63 -3.48 3.60 10.18
C LEU A 63 -2.02 4.07 10.18
N ARG A 64 -1.30 3.91 11.30
CA ARG A 64 0.13 4.26 11.36
C ARG A 64 0.98 3.39 10.45
N ALA A 65 0.66 2.10 10.34
CA ALA A 65 1.37 1.20 9.44
C ALA A 65 1.11 1.53 7.98
N GLU A 66 -0.14 1.85 7.62
CA GLU A 66 -0.50 2.29 6.28
C GLU A 66 0.27 3.55 5.87
N VAL A 67 0.27 4.59 6.71
CA VAL A 67 1.06 5.81 6.45
C VAL A 67 2.55 5.51 6.32
N ARG A 68 3.11 4.61 7.14
CA ARG A 68 4.53 4.24 7.05
C ARG A 68 4.84 3.54 5.73
N GLU A 69 4.00 2.59 5.33
CA GLU A 69 4.14 1.86 4.06
C GLU A 69 4.08 2.81 2.86
N ASP A 70 3.14 3.76 2.85
CA ASP A 70 3.03 4.79 1.82
C ASP A 70 4.30 5.64 1.73
N VAL A 71 4.80 6.11 2.89
CA VAL A 71 6.04 6.90 2.97
C VAL A 71 7.24 6.11 2.47
N ASP A 72 7.38 4.85 2.86
CA ASP A 72 8.48 3.97 2.44
C ASP A 72 8.42 3.72 0.92
N LEU A 73 7.22 3.47 0.39
CA LEU A 73 6.98 3.24 -1.03
C LEU A 73 7.31 4.48 -1.88
N LEU A 74 6.81 5.65 -1.48
CA LEU A 74 7.10 6.93 -2.15
C LEU A 74 8.57 7.31 -2.05
N SER A 75 9.24 6.99 -0.93
CA SER A 75 10.68 7.21 -0.77
C SER A 75 11.49 6.35 -1.75
N ARG A 76 11.14 5.06 -1.90
CA ARG A 76 11.76 4.17 -2.89
C ARG A 76 11.55 4.67 -4.31
N LEU A 77 10.33 5.10 -4.64
CA LEU A 77 10.00 5.67 -5.94
C LEU A 77 10.86 6.90 -6.25
N LYS A 78 10.88 7.88 -5.33
CA LYS A 78 11.66 9.11 -5.46
C LYS A 78 13.14 8.82 -5.65
N GLU A 79 13.70 7.96 -4.80
CA GLU A 79 15.10 7.58 -4.87
C GLU A 79 15.46 6.87 -6.18
N GLY A 80 14.56 6.02 -6.68
CA GLY A 80 14.72 5.33 -7.96
C GLY A 80 14.75 6.32 -9.12
N VAL A 81 13.77 7.24 -9.18
CA VAL A 81 13.70 8.27 -10.23
C VAL A 81 14.93 9.17 -10.22
N MET A 82 15.30 9.71 -9.05
CA MET A 82 16.42 10.65 -8.93
C MET A 82 17.78 10.06 -9.31
N ARG A 83 17.99 8.76 -9.09
CA ARG A 83 19.25 8.07 -9.38
C ARG A 83 19.29 7.43 -10.77
N GLY A 84 18.24 7.59 -11.58
CA GLY A 84 18.09 6.85 -12.84
C GLY A 84 18.01 5.34 -12.62
N GLY A 85 17.54 4.94 -11.44
CA GLY A 85 17.41 3.56 -10.98
C GLY A 85 16.11 2.90 -11.45
N PRO A 86 15.69 1.80 -10.81
CA PRO A 86 14.56 0.99 -11.26
C PRO A 86 13.22 1.60 -10.82
N ALA A 87 12.92 2.81 -11.27
CA ALA A 87 11.63 3.46 -11.03
C ALA A 87 11.31 4.48 -12.13
N THR A 88 10.02 4.73 -12.36
CA THR A 88 9.54 5.76 -13.30
C THR A 88 8.25 6.40 -12.80
N ILE A 89 7.95 7.60 -13.28
CA ILE A 89 6.73 8.37 -12.98
C ILE A 89 6.12 8.87 -14.29
N GLY A 90 4.80 9.10 -14.29
CA GLY A 90 4.03 9.47 -15.47
C GLY A 90 3.42 8.26 -16.20
N GLU A 91 2.20 8.44 -16.70
CA GLU A 91 1.41 7.43 -17.40
C GLU A 91 2.16 6.87 -18.61
N GLU A 92 2.71 7.74 -19.46
CA GLU A 92 3.34 7.33 -20.72
C GLU A 92 4.55 6.42 -20.46
N GLU A 93 5.44 6.82 -19.56
CA GLU A 93 6.60 6.03 -19.18
C GLU A 93 6.20 4.73 -18.48
N VAL A 94 5.19 4.76 -17.59
CA VAL A 94 4.70 3.55 -16.91
C VAL A 94 4.10 2.56 -17.91
N ARG A 95 3.32 3.02 -18.90
CA ARG A 95 2.81 2.18 -19.98
C ARG A 95 3.94 1.54 -20.78
N ALA A 96 4.97 2.32 -21.14
CA ALA A 96 6.13 1.79 -21.86
C ALA A 96 6.87 0.71 -21.05
N MET A 97 6.93 0.84 -19.72
CA MET A 97 7.51 -0.20 -18.85
C MET A 97 6.64 -1.44 -18.69
N PHE A 98 5.31 -1.29 -18.73
CA PHE A 98 4.38 -2.43 -18.76
C PHE A 98 4.55 -3.26 -20.02
N GLU A 99 4.68 -2.62 -21.19
CA GLU A 99 4.93 -3.31 -22.47
C GLU A 99 6.23 -4.13 -22.46
N GLN A 100 7.20 -3.71 -21.64
CA GLN A 100 8.48 -4.42 -21.44
C GLN A 100 8.40 -5.51 -20.35
N GLY A 101 7.26 -5.64 -19.65
CA GLY A 101 7.09 -6.56 -18.52
C GLY A 101 7.90 -6.17 -17.26
N ARG A 102 8.39 -4.92 -17.21
CA ARG A 102 9.36 -4.46 -16.21
C ARG A 102 8.73 -3.86 -14.97
N VAL A 103 7.41 -3.70 -14.91
CA VAL A 103 6.73 -3.14 -13.74
C VAL A 103 6.59 -4.21 -12.66
N GLU A 104 7.19 -3.96 -11.50
CA GLU A 104 7.06 -4.78 -10.28
C GLU A 104 5.83 -4.33 -9.48
N THR A 105 5.76 -3.02 -9.20
CA THR A 105 4.68 -2.40 -8.43
C THR A 105 4.21 -1.13 -9.13
N LEU A 106 2.92 -1.05 -9.44
CA LEU A 106 2.23 0.15 -9.90
C LEU A 106 1.77 0.96 -8.68
N ILE A 107 2.05 2.26 -8.67
CA ILE A 107 1.73 3.18 -7.59
C ILE A 107 0.79 4.26 -8.14
N LEU A 108 -0.37 4.44 -7.50
CA LEU A 108 -1.40 5.37 -7.94
C LEU A 108 -1.81 6.30 -6.80
N HIS A 109 -1.88 7.59 -7.07
CA HIS A 109 -2.46 8.59 -6.18
C HIS A 109 -3.80 9.11 -6.73
N PRO A 110 -4.94 8.59 -6.25
CA PRO A 110 -6.25 9.05 -6.71
C PRO A 110 -6.50 10.50 -6.30
N ARG A 111 -7.14 11.28 -7.17
CA ARG A 111 -7.56 12.66 -6.88
C ARG A 111 -9.07 12.79 -6.99
N ASP A 112 -9.71 13.15 -5.88
CA ASP A 112 -11.16 13.32 -5.84
C ASP A 112 -11.64 14.38 -6.85
N GLY A 113 -12.71 14.04 -7.58
CA GLY A 113 -13.32 14.92 -8.58
C GLY A 113 -12.62 14.97 -9.94
N ASP A 114 -11.49 14.26 -10.13
CA ASP A 114 -10.80 14.14 -11.41
C ASP A 114 -11.20 12.85 -12.15
N VAL A 115 -12.28 12.95 -12.94
CA VAL A 115 -12.84 11.82 -13.69
C VAL A 115 -11.86 11.27 -14.74
N ALA A 116 -11.08 12.15 -15.38
CA ALA A 116 -10.13 11.74 -16.41
C ALA A 116 -8.99 10.91 -15.79
N ARG A 117 -8.45 11.37 -14.65
CA ARG A 117 -7.44 10.62 -13.89
C ARG A 117 -7.99 9.29 -13.37
N ALA A 118 -9.21 9.27 -12.86
CA ALA A 118 -9.83 8.04 -12.38
C ALA A 118 -9.98 6.99 -13.50
N GLU A 119 -10.39 7.41 -14.71
CA GLU A 119 -10.48 6.51 -15.86
C GLU A 119 -9.10 6.00 -16.29
N MET A 120 -8.11 6.88 -16.37
CA MET A 120 -6.71 6.51 -16.66
C MET A 120 -6.18 5.49 -15.65
N HIS A 121 -6.42 5.68 -14.35
CA HIS A 121 -6.04 4.74 -13.30
C HIS A 121 -6.72 3.39 -13.48
N ASN A 122 -8.03 3.37 -13.80
CA ASN A 122 -8.73 2.11 -14.09
C ASN A 122 -8.06 1.34 -15.23
N GLN A 123 -7.67 2.02 -16.31
CA GLN A 123 -6.98 1.38 -17.43
C GLN A 123 -5.61 0.79 -17.03
N LEU A 124 -4.83 1.52 -16.22
CA LEU A 124 -3.53 1.02 -15.72
C LEU A 124 -3.68 -0.17 -14.78
N VAL A 125 -4.72 -0.17 -13.94
CA VAL A 125 -5.04 -1.31 -13.07
C VAL A 125 -5.38 -2.56 -13.89
N LEU A 126 -6.16 -2.43 -14.95
CA LEU A 126 -6.47 -3.55 -15.85
C LEU A 126 -5.20 -4.13 -16.49
N ILE A 127 -4.30 -3.27 -16.95
CA ILE A 127 -2.99 -3.69 -17.46
C ILE A 127 -2.19 -4.41 -16.37
N ALA A 128 -2.12 -3.85 -15.15
CA ALA A 128 -1.41 -4.48 -14.04
C ALA A 128 -1.92 -5.89 -13.73
N GLN A 129 -3.24 -6.12 -13.83
CA GLN A 129 -3.83 -7.46 -13.65
C GLN A 129 -3.33 -8.46 -14.71
N ASP A 130 -3.27 -8.06 -15.97
CA ASP A 130 -2.77 -8.90 -17.06
C ASP A 130 -1.30 -9.31 -16.84
N TYR A 131 -0.48 -8.40 -16.32
CA TYR A 131 0.94 -8.63 -16.03
C TYR A 131 1.21 -9.19 -14.63
N ARG A 132 0.16 -9.44 -13.83
CA ARG A 132 0.25 -9.86 -12.41
C ARG A 132 1.18 -8.96 -11.59
N THR A 133 1.07 -7.67 -11.83
CA THR A 133 1.82 -6.62 -11.16
C THR A 133 1.08 -6.21 -9.89
N GLU A 134 1.83 -5.92 -8.83
CA GLU A 134 1.27 -5.39 -7.59
C GLU A 134 0.73 -3.98 -7.81
N VAL A 135 -0.42 -3.63 -7.23
CA VAL A 135 -1.00 -2.29 -7.32
C VAL A 135 -1.12 -1.71 -5.91
N ALA A 136 -0.47 -0.57 -5.69
CA ALA A 136 -0.53 0.19 -4.46
C ALA A 136 -1.19 1.55 -4.68
N PHE A 137 -2.05 1.94 -3.74
CA PHE A 137 -2.66 3.25 -3.70
C PHE A 137 -2.09 4.03 -2.53
N VAL A 138 -1.62 5.24 -2.80
CA VAL A 138 -1.05 6.13 -1.78
C VAL A 138 -1.97 7.32 -1.53
N ASP A 139 -2.17 7.63 -0.26
CA ASP A 139 -3.09 8.71 0.14
C ASP A 139 -2.44 10.09 -0.06
N GLU A 140 -1.12 10.20 0.13
CA GLU A 140 -0.35 11.44 -0.09
C GLU A 140 0.37 11.37 -1.46
N PRO A 141 0.33 12.44 -2.28
CA PRO A 141 0.91 12.40 -3.63
C PRO A 141 2.44 12.34 -3.64
N GLY A 142 3.12 13.03 -2.72
CA GLY A 142 4.58 13.07 -2.65
C GLY A 142 5.24 13.44 -3.99
N VAL A 143 6.12 12.57 -4.51
CA VAL A 143 6.79 12.76 -5.81
C VAL A 143 5.84 12.66 -7.01
N LEU A 144 4.63 12.12 -6.83
CA LEU A 144 3.62 12.00 -7.88
C LEU A 144 2.86 13.31 -8.13
N ASP A 145 2.92 14.29 -7.23
CA ASP A 145 2.20 15.57 -7.35
C ASP A 145 2.64 16.38 -8.59
N GLU A 146 3.89 16.18 -9.01
CA GLU A 146 4.47 16.83 -10.19
C GLU A 146 3.97 16.21 -11.52
N THR A 147 3.13 15.17 -11.44
CA THR A 147 2.68 14.35 -12.58
C THR A 147 1.16 14.11 -12.56
N ASP A 148 0.73 13.06 -13.26
CA ASP A 148 -0.64 12.59 -13.35
C ASP A 148 -1.08 11.71 -12.15
N GLY A 149 -0.22 11.56 -11.14
CA GLY A 149 -0.50 10.71 -9.98
C GLY A 149 -0.07 9.26 -10.18
N VAL A 150 0.75 8.97 -11.21
CA VAL A 150 1.17 7.61 -11.57
C VAL A 150 2.67 7.42 -11.40
N GLY A 151 3.06 6.31 -10.78
CA GLY A 151 4.44 5.87 -10.73
C GLY A 151 4.56 4.35 -10.74
N ALA A 152 5.78 3.88 -10.93
CA ALA A 152 6.09 2.46 -10.91
C ALA A 152 7.48 2.19 -10.34
N LEU A 153 7.58 1.12 -9.55
CA LEU A 153 8.83 0.45 -9.26
C LEU A 153 9.07 -0.63 -10.32
N LEU A 154 10.31 -0.75 -10.77
CA LEU A 154 10.69 -1.63 -11.86
C LEU A 154 11.51 -2.82 -11.35
N ARG A 155 11.37 -3.94 -12.04
CA ARG A 155 12.22 -5.13 -11.92
C ARG A 155 13.23 -5.20 -13.07
N TRP A 156 14.32 -5.91 -12.82
CA TRP A 156 15.37 -6.22 -13.80
C TRP A 156 15.04 -7.46 -14.64
#